data_AF-A0A925NNZ6-F1
#
_entry.id   AF-A0A925NNZ6-F1
#
_cell.length_a   1.000
_cell.length_b   1.000
_cell.length_c   1.000
_cell.angle_alpha   90.00
_cell.angle_beta   90.00
_cell.angle_gamma   90.00
#
_symmetry.space_group_name_H-M   'P 1'
#
loop_
_entity.id
_entity.type
_entity.pdbx_description
1 polymer ?
#
loop_
_entity_poly.entity_id
_entity_poly.type
_entity_poly.pdbx_seq_one_letter_code
_entity_poly.pdbx_strand_id
1 'polypeptide(L)'
;MRKLALVGLGASGLFALKELAGADVEVHVFDVGPVYEKRYACPIDQGKLTVCPPKACSYCAPGQSAGSWNDFKVILSASPVIGGRLFDLVGGPELQKKLDIVRETILTHAPCEIPVVKPNAEDLEWIKKKATLAGMTYHYQELLHCGSDNAPAINTSILDEIIDKGPNINFHWDSKVLSVSRRGEQFNLQYDRYRNPGDEREDIF
;
A
#
# COMPACT_ATOMS: atom_id res chain seq x y z
N MET A 1 -4.75 -9.26 26.52
CA MET A 1 -4.17 -8.59 25.35
C MET A 1 -5.30 -8.32 24.36
N ARG A 2 -5.41 -7.11 23.81
CA ARG A 2 -6.43 -6.80 22.79
C ARG A 2 -6.02 -7.48 21.48
N LYS A 3 -6.99 -8.00 20.72
CA LYS A 3 -6.74 -8.56 19.39
C LYS A 3 -7.21 -7.57 18.32
N LEU A 4 -6.47 -7.48 17.22
CA LEU A 4 -6.78 -6.63 16.08
C LEU A 4 -6.70 -7.46 14.81
N ALA A 5 -7.75 -7.45 14.00
CA ALA A 5 -7.71 -7.98 12.65
C ALA A 5 -7.40 -6.87 11.66
N LEU A 6 -6.30 -7.00 10.92
CA LEU A 6 -5.95 -6.15 9.79
C LEU A 6 -6.26 -6.90 8.49
N VAL A 7 -7.17 -6.37 7.69
CA VAL A 7 -7.65 -7.02 6.47
C VAL A 7 -7.08 -6.32 5.23
N GLY A 8 -6.16 -7.01 4.55
CA GLY A 8 -5.44 -6.54 3.37
C GLY A 8 -4.12 -5.84 3.71
N LEU A 9 -3.03 -6.33 3.12
CA LEU A 9 -1.67 -5.83 3.30
C LEU A 9 -1.22 -4.93 2.15
N GLY A 10 -2.10 -4.02 1.71
CA GLY A 10 -1.74 -2.98 0.74
C GLY A 10 -0.83 -1.92 1.39
N ALA A 11 -0.56 -0.82 0.68
CA ALA A 11 0.25 0.27 1.25
C ALA A 11 -0.31 0.78 2.59
N SER A 12 -1.62 0.98 2.71
CA SER A 12 -2.24 1.38 3.98
C SER A 12 -2.05 0.35 5.10
N GLY A 13 -2.22 -0.93 4.79
CA GLY A 13 -2.03 -2.02 5.75
C GLY A 13 -0.57 -2.14 6.21
N LEU A 14 0.37 -2.01 5.27
CA LEU A 14 1.81 -2.05 5.55
C LEU A 14 2.24 -0.92 6.50
N PHE A 15 1.81 0.32 6.20
CA PHE A 15 2.11 1.47 7.07
C PHE A 15 1.38 1.39 8.41
N ALA A 16 0.15 0.85 8.46
CA ALA A 16 -0.52 0.59 9.74
C ALA A 16 0.21 -0.45 10.58
N LEU A 17 0.74 -1.52 9.97
CA LEU A 17 1.55 -2.51 10.67
C LEU A 17 2.86 -1.95 11.20
N LYS A 18 3.52 -1.04 10.46
CA LYS A 18 4.72 -0.36 10.93
C LYS A 18 4.50 0.37 12.25
N GLU A 19 3.33 0.97 12.45
CA GLU A 19 2.94 1.63 13.70
C GLU A 19 2.53 0.63 14.81
N LEU A 20 1.98 -0.53 14.43
CA LEU A 20 1.50 -1.56 15.38
C LEU A 20 2.59 -2.57 15.81
N ALA A 21 3.69 -2.66 15.07
CA ALA A 21 4.79 -3.57 15.36
C ALA A 21 5.41 -3.26 16.73
N GLY A 22 5.40 -4.25 17.63
CA GLY A 22 5.94 -4.12 18.99
C GLY A 22 5.00 -3.41 19.98
N ALA A 23 3.80 -2.99 19.57
CA ALA A 23 2.80 -2.46 20.47
C ALA A 23 2.14 -3.57 21.33
N ASP A 24 1.53 -3.20 22.45
CA ASP A 24 0.80 -4.11 23.34
C ASP A 24 -0.60 -4.49 22.80
N VAL A 25 -0.62 -5.04 21.59
CA VAL A 25 -1.80 -5.54 20.89
C VAL A 25 -1.41 -6.73 20.02
N GLU A 26 -2.19 -7.80 20.05
CA GLU A 26 -2.00 -8.96 19.18
C GLU A 26 -2.65 -8.68 17.82
N VAL A 27 -1.86 -8.66 16.76
CA VAL A 27 -2.33 -8.30 15.41
C VAL A 27 -2.40 -9.53 14.52
N HIS A 28 -3.54 -9.75 13.87
CA HIS A 28 -3.73 -10.79 12.86
C HIS A 28 -3.93 -10.14 11.50
N VAL A 29 -3.04 -10.44 10.56
CA VAL A 29 -3.04 -9.86 9.21
C VAL A 29 -3.62 -10.87 8.24
N PHE A 30 -4.73 -10.55 7.60
CA PHE A 30 -5.37 -11.39 6.59
C PHE A 30 -5.11 -10.81 5.20
N ASP A 31 -4.36 -11.54 4.38
CA ASP A 31 -4.05 -11.11 3.01
C ASP A 31 -4.27 -12.24 2.01
N VAL A 32 -4.92 -11.92 0.88
CA VAL A 32 -5.17 -12.91 -0.18
C VAL A 32 -3.93 -13.15 -1.05
N GLY A 33 -2.93 -12.27 -0.96
CA GLY A 33 -1.63 -12.43 -1.60
C GLY A 33 -0.83 -13.58 -0.98
N PRO A 34 0.16 -14.11 -1.73
CA PRO A 34 1.12 -15.03 -1.16
C PRO A 34 2.17 -14.27 -0.34
N VAL A 35 2.98 -15.01 0.43
CA VAL A 35 4.24 -14.50 1.00
C VAL A 35 5.10 -13.82 -0.07
N TYR A 36 5.89 -12.81 0.33
CA TYR A 36 6.62 -11.94 -0.60
C TYR A 36 7.56 -12.73 -1.54
N GLU A 37 8.23 -13.76 -1.03
CA GLU A 37 9.19 -14.58 -1.79
C GLU A 37 8.51 -15.41 -2.88
N LYS A 38 7.20 -15.64 -2.75
CA LYS A 38 6.38 -16.34 -3.74
C LYS A 38 5.68 -15.39 -4.71
N ARG A 39 5.96 -14.08 -4.63
CA ARG A 39 5.48 -13.12 -5.63
C ARG A 39 6.37 -13.13 -6.85
N TYR A 40 5.73 -12.91 -7.99
CA TYR A 40 6.39 -12.92 -9.28
C TYR A 40 5.75 -11.90 -10.20
N ALA A 41 6.57 -11.38 -11.11
CA ALA A 41 6.15 -10.47 -12.16
C ALA A 41 5.13 -11.15 -13.08
N CYS A 42 4.31 -10.35 -13.76
CA CYS A 42 3.25 -10.86 -14.63
C CYS A 42 3.83 -11.81 -15.70
N PRO A 43 3.32 -13.06 -15.84
CA PRO A 43 3.79 -13.97 -16.88
C PRO A 43 3.54 -13.44 -18.30
N ILE A 44 2.61 -12.50 -18.49
CA ILE A 44 2.37 -11.83 -19.77
C ILE A 44 3.55 -10.90 -20.11
N ASP A 45 4.01 -10.10 -19.16
CA ASP A 45 5.19 -9.22 -19.32
C ASP A 45 6.45 -10.05 -19.62
N GLN A 46 6.46 -11.31 -19.18
CA GLN A 46 7.53 -12.29 -19.46
C GLN A 46 7.33 -13.08 -20.76
N GLY A 47 6.28 -12.80 -21.54
CA GLY A 47 5.95 -13.51 -22.79
C GLY A 47 5.53 -14.98 -22.60
N LYS A 48 5.26 -15.41 -21.36
CA LYS A 48 4.88 -16.79 -21.02
C LYS A 48 3.39 -17.06 -21.23
N LEU A 49 2.56 -16.01 -21.15
CA LEU A 49 1.12 -16.07 -21.34
C LEU A 49 0.67 -14.93 -22.26
N THR A 50 -0.40 -15.15 -23.02
CA THR A 50 -1.06 -14.13 -23.85
C THR A 50 -2.36 -13.61 -23.22
N VAL A 51 -2.95 -14.38 -22.31
CA VAL A 51 -4.18 -14.06 -21.57
C VAL A 51 -3.91 -14.26 -20.09
N CYS A 52 -4.43 -13.37 -19.23
CA CYS A 52 -4.25 -13.47 -17.78
C CYS A 52 -5.30 -14.45 -17.21
N PRO A 53 -4.91 -15.63 -16.69
CA PRO A 53 -5.85 -16.48 -15.99
C PRO A 53 -6.34 -15.79 -14.70
N PRO A 54 -7.52 -16.16 -14.18
CA PRO A 54 -7.94 -15.74 -12.85
C PRO A 54 -6.87 -16.09 -11.80
N LYS A 55 -6.57 -15.15 -10.89
CA LYS A 55 -5.59 -15.31 -9.80
C LYS A 55 -4.15 -15.64 -10.27
N ALA A 56 -3.81 -15.34 -11.53
CA ALA A 56 -2.59 -15.84 -12.15
C ALA A 56 -1.29 -15.08 -11.86
N CYS A 57 -1.35 -13.91 -11.25
CA CYS A 57 -0.14 -13.14 -10.96
C CYS A 57 -0.32 -12.18 -9.79
N SER A 58 0.82 -11.70 -9.29
CA SER A 58 0.89 -10.77 -8.17
C SER A 58 0.48 -9.34 -8.54
N TYR A 59 0.26 -9.05 -9.82
CA TYR A 59 -0.20 -7.74 -10.32
C TYR A 59 -1.71 -7.54 -10.15
N CYS A 60 -2.49 -8.62 -10.22
CA CYS A 60 -3.94 -8.54 -10.19
C CYS A 60 -4.53 -9.17 -8.93
N ALA A 61 -3.75 -9.95 -8.18
CA ALA A 61 -4.18 -10.50 -6.91
C ALA A 61 -4.41 -9.35 -5.90
N PRO A 62 -5.60 -9.25 -5.27
CA PRO A 62 -5.83 -8.30 -4.20
C PRO A 62 -4.84 -8.57 -3.06
N GLY A 63 -4.67 -7.62 -2.17
CA GLY A 63 -3.77 -7.77 -1.04
C GLY A 63 -2.50 -6.96 -1.21
N GLN A 64 -1.73 -7.15 -2.29
CA GLN A 64 -0.40 -6.49 -2.39
C GLN A 64 -0.04 -5.94 -3.77
N SER A 65 -0.93 -6.07 -4.75
CA SER A 65 -0.70 -5.57 -6.10
C SER A 65 -0.70 -4.05 -6.25
N ALA A 66 -1.41 -3.32 -5.38
CA ALA A 66 -1.46 -1.86 -5.48
C ALA A 66 -0.14 -1.17 -5.07
N GLY A 67 0.86 -1.93 -4.59
CA GLY A 67 2.17 -1.40 -4.23
C GLY A 67 3.37 -2.23 -4.68
N SER A 68 3.23 -3.52 -5.02
CA SER A 68 4.40 -4.38 -5.26
C SER A 68 4.96 -4.32 -6.68
N TRP A 69 4.13 -4.02 -7.70
CA TRP A 69 4.53 -4.04 -9.10
C TRP A 69 3.78 -2.97 -9.90
N ASN A 70 4.04 -1.72 -9.56
CA ASN A 70 3.55 -0.56 -10.30
C ASN A 70 4.62 0.52 -10.30
N ASP A 71 4.39 1.59 -11.05
CA ASP A 71 5.30 2.73 -11.18
C ASP A 71 5.71 3.34 -9.82
N PHE A 72 4.99 3.03 -8.74
CA PHE A 72 5.29 3.40 -7.36
C PHE A 72 5.46 4.91 -7.24
N LYS A 73 4.44 5.60 -7.74
CA LYS A 73 4.29 7.04 -7.69
C LYS A 73 3.65 7.44 -6.38
N VAL A 74 4.36 8.25 -5.60
CA VAL A 74 3.86 8.77 -4.32
C VAL A 74 3.71 10.28 -4.45
N ILE A 75 2.50 10.77 -4.19
CA ILE A 75 2.23 12.21 -4.11
C ILE A 75 2.78 12.71 -2.78
N LEU A 76 3.66 13.71 -2.82
CA LEU A 76 4.40 14.20 -1.65
C LEU A 76 3.91 15.56 -1.13
N SER A 77 2.93 16.16 -1.80
CA SER A 77 2.41 17.48 -1.44
C SER A 77 0.95 17.40 -1.00
N ALA A 78 0.68 17.88 0.21
CA ALA A 78 -0.67 18.06 0.71
C ALA A 78 -1.42 19.07 -0.17
N SER A 79 -2.58 18.67 -0.68
CA SER A 79 -3.38 19.49 -1.59
C SER A 79 -4.86 19.41 -1.24
N PRO A 80 -5.59 20.54 -1.23
CA PRO A 80 -7.04 20.54 -1.03
C PRO A 80 -7.81 20.02 -2.24
N VAL A 81 -7.16 19.89 -3.40
CA VAL A 81 -7.79 19.55 -4.68
C VAL A 81 -7.29 18.24 -5.27
N ILE A 82 -6.26 17.62 -4.68
CA ILE A 82 -5.65 16.37 -5.12
C ILE A 82 -5.53 15.42 -3.93
N GLY A 83 -5.86 14.14 -4.12
CA GLY A 83 -5.77 13.14 -3.05
C GLY A 83 -7.08 12.89 -2.28
N GLY A 84 -8.21 13.36 -2.82
CA GLY A 84 -9.54 13.10 -2.27
C GLY A 84 -9.83 13.91 -1.00
N ARG A 85 -10.47 13.27 -0.01
CA ARG A 85 -10.98 13.94 1.20
C ARG A 85 -9.96 14.04 2.33
N LEU A 86 -8.75 13.51 2.18
CA LEU A 86 -7.76 13.48 3.28
C LEU A 86 -7.43 14.89 3.79
N PHE A 87 -7.31 15.87 2.89
CA PHE A 87 -7.07 17.25 3.28
C PHE A 87 -8.19 17.79 4.17
N ASP A 88 -9.46 17.54 3.83
CA ASP A 88 -10.61 17.97 4.62
C ASP A 88 -10.70 17.27 5.98
N LEU A 89 -10.25 16.02 6.06
CA LEU A 89 -10.40 15.17 7.24
C LEU A 89 -9.35 15.47 8.31
N VAL A 90 -8.10 15.75 7.92
CA VAL A 90 -6.99 15.95 8.89
C VAL A 90 -6.36 17.34 8.81
N GLY A 91 -6.65 18.11 7.77
CA GLY A 91 -6.03 19.41 7.52
C GLY A 91 -4.66 19.33 6.84
N GLY A 92 -4.29 20.40 6.13
CA GLY A 92 -3.04 20.47 5.37
C GLY A 92 -1.77 20.17 6.17
N PRO A 93 -1.55 20.78 7.35
CA PRO A 93 -0.33 20.55 8.14
C PRO A 93 -0.15 19.09 8.58
N GLU A 94 -1.22 18.45 9.08
CA GLU A 94 -1.14 17.05 9.52
C GLU A 94 -1.04 16.09 8.33
N LEU A 95 -1.71 16.38 7.21
CA LEU A 95 -1.54 15.61 5.99
C LEU A 95 -0.09 15.65 5.50
N GLN A 96 0.53 16.84 5.45
CA GLN A 96 1.92 16.97 5.03
C GLN A 96 2.85 16.17 5.94
N LYS A 97 2.68 16.25 7.27
CA LYS A 97 3.46 15.45 8.21
C LYS A 97 3.37 13.94 7.94
N LYS A 98 2.17 13.43 7.64
CA LYS A 98 1.99 12.01 7.27
C LYS A 98 2.68 11.67 5.95
N LEU A 99 2.60 12.55 4.95
CA LEU A 99 3.29 12.35 3.67
C LEU A 99 4.80 12.35 3.84
N ASP A 100 5.35 13.18 4.74
CA ASP A 100 6.77 13.23 5.04
C ASP A 100 7.25 11.92 5.69
N ILE A 101 6.48 11.33 6.60
CA ILE A 101 6.77 10.00 7.20
C ILE A 101 6.77 8.91 6.12
N VAL A 102 5.78 8.94 5.22
CA VAL A 102 5.69 7.98 4.10
C VAL A 102 6.91 8.12 3.18
N ARG A 103 7.27 9.37 2.83
CA ARG A 103 8.44 9.68 2.01
C ARG A 103 9.73 9.17 2.64
N GLU A 104 9.96 9.51 3.90
CA GLU A 104 11.18 9.13 4.63
C GLU A 104 11.29 7.61 4.70
N THR A 105 10.21 6.92 5.09
CA THR A 105 10.18 5.46 5.14
C THR A 105 10.56 4.86 3.78
N ILE A 106 9.91 5.29 2.69
CA ILE A 106 10.20 4.75 1.35
C ILE A 106 11.66 4.98 0.95
N LEU A 107 12.22 6.17 1.21
CA LEU A 107 13.61 6.49 0.88
C LEU A 107 14.60 5.69 1.72
N THR A 108 14.32 5.44 3.01
CA THR A 108 15.17 4.62 3.89
C THR A 108 15.25 3.17 3.41
N HIS A 109 14.16 2.63 2.85
CA HIS A 109 14.08 1.25 2.37
C HIS A 109 14.38 1.09 0.87
N ALA A 110 14.69 2.20 0.18
CA ALA A 110 15.02 2.15 -1.23
C ALA A 110 16.37 1.45 -1.46
N PRO A 111 16.46 0.53 -2.45
CA PRO A 111 17.73 -0.15 -2.77
C PRO A 111 18.74 0.77 -3.47
N CYS A 112 18.33 1.97 -3.85
CA CYS A 112 19.13 2.98 -4.52
C CYS A 112 18.61 4.39 -4.21
N GLU A 113 19.35 5.42 -4.62
CA GLU A 113 18.87 6.79 -4.53
C GLU A 113 17.70 7.01 -5.49
N ILE A 114 16.57 7.48 -4.96
CA ILE A 114 15.37 7.78 -5.73
C ILE A 114 15.17 9.29 -5.79
N PRO A 115 15.33 9.93 -6.97
CA PRO A 115 15.19 11.37 -7.07
C PRO A 115 13.73 11.78 -6.91
N VAL A 116 13.54 12.90 -6.24
CA VAL A 116 12.24 13.58 -6.24
C VAL A 116 12.12 14.41 -7.52
N VAL A 117 11.10 14.13 -8.31
CA VAL A 117 10.91 14.78 -9.61
C VAL A 117 10.28 16.15 -9.38
N LYS A 118 11.06 17.22 -9.65
CA LYS A 118 10.58 18.60 -9.64
C LYS A 118 10.93 19.29 -10.96
N PRO A 119 9.94 19.85 -11.67
CA PRO A 119 10.21 20.73 -12.81
C PRO A 119 10.91 22.00 -12.33
N ASN A 120 11.69 22.61 -13.21
CA ASN A 120 12.29 23.91 -12.93
C ASN A 120 11.20 25.01 -12.92
N ALA A 121 11.56 26.19 -12.40
CA ALA A 121 10.63 27.31 -12.28
C ALA A 121 10.13 27.83 -13.64
N GLU A 122 10.95 27.80 -14.68
CA GLU A 122 10.60 28.30 -16.01
C GLU A 122 9.52 27.42 -16.67
N ASP A 123 9.68 26.10 -16.61
CA ASP A 123 8.71 25.13 -17.13
C ASP A 123 7.37 25.21 -16.37
N LEU A 124 7.43 25.39 -15.06
CA LEU A 124 6.24 25.58 -14.23
C LEU A 124 5.48 26.84 -14.60
N GLU A 125 6.17 27.97 -14.79
CA GLU A 125 5.52 29.22 -15.19
C GLU A 125 4.99 29.15 -16.63
N TRP A 126 5.73 28.52 -17.53
CA TRP A 126 5.29 28.30 -18.91
C TRP A 126 3.99 27.47 -18.95
N ILE A 127 3.92 26.34 -18.26
CA ILE A 127 2.73 25.49 -18.28
C ILE A 127 1.54 26.13 -17.55
N LYS A 128 1.78 26.85 -16.45
CA LYS A 128 0.73 27.64 -15.78
C LYS A 128 0.14 28.68 -16.72
N LYS A 129 0.99 29.44 -17.43
CA LYS A 129 0.54 30.43 -18.41
C LYS A 129 -0.31 29.79 -19.51
N LYS A 130 0.13 28.65 -20.05
CA LYS A 130 -0.64 27.90 -21.06
C LYS A 130 -1.99 27.44 -20.53
N ALA A 131 -2.04 26.89 -19.32
CA ALA A 131 -3.30 26.49 -18.68
C ALA A 131 -4.24 27.68 -18.49
N THR A 132 -3.75 28.81 -17.95
CA THR A 132 -4.55 30.01 -17.75
C THR A 132 -5.11 30.57 -19.05
N LEU A 133 -4.33 30.62 -20.13
CA LEU A 133 -4.80 31.07 -21.45
C LEU A 133 -5.90 30.15 -22.03
N ALA A 134 -5.92 28.88 -21.62
CA ALA A 134 -6.96 27.92 -21.98
C ALA A 134 -8.16 27.91 -21.01
N GLY A 135 -8.19 28.81 -20.01
CA GLY A 135 -9.24 28.83 -18.97
C GLY A 135 -9.13 27.69 -17.95
N MET A 136 -7.96 27.05 -17.82
CA MET A 136 -7.68 25.97 -16.89
C MET A 136 -6.80 26.42 -15.73
N THR A 137 -6.88 25.74 -14.59
CA THR A 137 -5.96 25.90 -13.45
C THR A 137 -4.98 24.74 -13.41
N TYR A 138 -3.69 25.04 -13.38
CA TYR A 138 -2.64 24.02 -13.24
C TYR A 138 -2.31 23.79 -11.76
N HIS A 139 -2.45 22.55 -11.31
CA HIS A 139 -2.09 22.12 -9.95
C HIS A 139 -0.87 21.21 -10.01
N TYR A 140 0.29 21.77 -9.64
CA TYR A 140 1.53 21.01 -9.52
C TYR A 140 1.53 20.14 -8.26
N GLN A 141 2.15 18.97 -8.34
CA GLN A 141 2.44 18.11 -7.19
C GLN A 141 3.87 17.61 -7.26
N GLU A 142 4.56 17.64 -6.13
CA GLU A 142 5.80 16.90 -5.94
C GLU A 142 5.49 15.41 -5.90
N LEU A 143 6.28 14.62 -6.64
CA LEU A 143 6.10 13.18 -6.71
C LEU A 143 7.44 12.46 -6.52
N LEU A 144 7.37 11.38 -5.76
CA LEU A 144 8.39 10.34 -5.79
C LEU A 144 8.01 9.34 -6.86
N HIS A 145 8.98 8.91 -7.66
CA HIS A 145 8.80 7.86 -8.65
C HIS A 145 9.85 6.79 -8.41
N CYS A 146 9.47 5.72 -7.70
CA CYS A 146 10.42 4.65 -7.37
C CYS A 146 10.56 3.63 -8.51
N GLY A 147 9.55 3.49 -9.36
CA GLY A 147 9.53 2.55 -10.46
C GLY A 147 9.15 1.14 -10.02
N SER A 148 8.59 0.37 -10.97
CA SER A 148 8.12 -1.00 -10.74
C SER A 148 9.22 -1.97 -10.31
N ASP A 149 10.48 -1.69 -10.66
CA ASP A 149 11.61 -2.56 -10.33
C ASP A 149 12.04 -2.44 -8.86
N ASN A 150 11.93 -1.24 -8.27
CA ASN A 150 12.31 -1.00 -6.87
C ASN A 150 11.16 -1.28 -5.89
N ALA A 151 9.91 -1.23 -6.36
CA ALA A 151 8.72 -1.44 -5.54
C ALA A 151 8.76 -2.76 -4.73
N PRO A 152 9.11 -3.93 -5.29
CA PRO A 152 9.24 -5.15 -4.50
C PRO A 152 10.28 -5.02 -3.38
N ALA A 153 11.47 -4.51 -3.70
CA ALA A 153 12.57 -4.40 -2.75
C ALA A 153 12.23 -3.47 -1.56
N ILE A 154 11.63 -2.31 -1.86
CA ILE A 154 11.17 -1.35 -0.84
C ILE A 154 10.16 -2.01 0.10
N ASN A 155 9.10 -2.61 -0.46
CA ASN A 155 8.05 -3.20 0.37
C ASN A 155 8.54 -4.40 1.19
N THR A 156 9.42 -5.25 0.62
CA THR A 156 10.03 -6.35 1.35
C THR A 156 10.87 -5.81 2.51
N SER A 157 11.72 -4.81 2.27
CA SER A 157 12.55 -4.23 3.33
C SER A 157 11.73 -3.59 4.46
N ILE A 158 10.61 -2.94 4.14
CA ILE A 158 9.67 -2.42 5.16
C ILE A 158 9.04 -3.58 5.94
N LEU A 159 8.60 -4.65 5.27
CA LEU A 159 7.98 -5.77 5.94
C LEU A 159 8.96 -6.52 6.84
N ASP A 160 10.21 -6.69 6.41
CA ASP A 160 11.26 -7.33 7.21
C ASP A 160 11.47 -6.55 8.53
N GLU A 161 11.54 -5.22 8.46
CA GLU A 161 11.62 -4.37 9.66
C GLU A 161 10.40 -4.56 10.59
N ILE A 162 9.20 -4.69 10.03
CA ILE A 162 7.97 -4.93 10.78
C ILE A 162 8.01 -6.28 11.49
N ILE A 163 8.43 -7.33 10.79
CA ILE A 163 8.53 -8.70 11.33
C ILE A 163 9.56 -8.74 12.45
N ASP A 164 10.72 -8.11 12.27
CA ASP A 164 11.79 -8.07 13.27
C ASP A 164 11.34 -7.35 14.56
N LYS A 165 10.53 -6.30 14.44
CA LYS A 165 10.03 -5.52 15.58
C LYS A 165 8.79 -6.11 16.24
N GLY A 166 8.00 -6.88 15.50
CA GLY A 166 6.63 -7.23 15.86
C GLY A 166 6.39 -8.71 16.08
N PRO A 167 6.90 -9.33 17.16
CA PRO A 167 6.52 -10.70 17.53
C PRO A 167 5.03 -10.82 17.88
N ASN A 168 4.34 -9.69 18.03
CA ASN A 168 2.90 -9.58 18.26
C ASN A 168 2.06 -9.71 16.96
N ILE A 169 2.69 -9.89 15.79
CA ILE A 169 2.02 -9.93 14.48
C ILE A 169 1.94 -11.37 13.96
N ASN A 170 0.73 -11.82 13.65
CA ASN A 170 0.42 -13.13 13.09
C ASN A 170 -0.09 -12.96 11.65
N PHE A 171 0.65 -13.47 10.66
CA PHE A 171 0.25 -13.38 9.25
C PHE A 171 -0.56 -14.59 8.78
N HIS A 172 -1.69 -14.33 8.16
CA HIS A 172 -2.59 -15.28 7.49
C HIS A 172 -2.56 -15.00 5.99
N TRP A 173 -1.58 -15.59 5.30
CA TRP A 173 -1.42 -15.50 3.85
C TRP A 173 -2.43 -16.36 3.11
N ASP A 174 -2.66 -16.06 1.82
CA ASP A 174 -3.67 -16.74 1.00
C ASP A 174 -5.05 -16.79 1.67
N SER A 175 -5.38 -15.80 2.50
CA SER A 175 -6.59 -15.80 3.34
C SER A 175 -7.53 -14.68 2.92
N LYS A 176 -8.73 -15.04 2.46
CA LYS A 176 -9.79 -14.12 2.08
C LYS A 176 -10.81 -14.02 3.19
N VAL A 177 -10.94 -12.82 3.76
CA VAL A 177 -12.06 -12.52 4.66
C VAL A 177 -13.37 -12.54 3.86
N LEU A 178 -14.29 -13.37 4.30
CA LEU A 178 -15.61 -13.60 3.70
C LEU A 178 -16.66 -12.67 4.34
N SER A 179 -16.61 -12.52 5.66
CA SER A 179 -17.55 -11.68 6.39
C SER A 179 -16.93 -11.15 7.69
N VAL A 180 -17.43 -10.00 8.15
CA VAL A 180 -17.16 -9.45 9.48
C VAL A 180 -18.50 -9.10 10.11
N SER A 181 -18.77 -9.63 11.29
CA SER A 181 -20.02 -9.40 12.02
C SER A 181 -19.74 -8.98 13.46
N ARG A 182 -20.46 -7.97 13.95
CA ARG A 182 -20.33 -7.51 15.35
C ARG A 182 -21.17 -8.39 16.27
N ARG A 183 -20.58 -8.86 17.37
CA ARG A 183 -21.26 -9.59 18.45
C ARG A 183 -20.91 -8.92 19.79
N GLY A 184 -21.78 -8.03 20.26
CA GLY A 184 -21.51 -7.22 21.44
C GLY A 184 -20.32 -6.29 21.22
N GLU A 185 -19.29 -6.43 22.05
CA GLU A 185 -18.04 -5.67 21.96
C GLU A 185 -16.95 -6.37 21.11
N GLN A 186 -17.27 -7.53 20.52
CA GLN A 186 -16.35 -8.33 19.71
C GLN A 186 -16.77 -8.34 18.24
N PHE A 187 -15.83 -8.72 17.38
CA PHE A 187 -16.04 -8.99 15.97
C PHE A 187 -15.78 -10.46 15.69
N ASN A 188 -16.77 -11.13 15.09
CA ASN A 188 -16.59 -12.43 14.48
C ASN A 188 -16.14 -12.18 13.02
N LEU A 189 -14.99 -12.74 12.67
CA LEU A 189 -14.40 -12.67 11.34
C LEU A 189 -14.35 -14.07 10.72
N GLN A 190 -15.00 -14.24 9.57
CA GLN A 190 -15.00 -15.48 8.81
C GLN A 190 -14.09 -15.34 7.59
N TYR A 191 -13.28 -16.36 7.33
CA TYR A 191 -12.31 -16.33 6.25
C TYR A 191 -12.06 -17.73 5.68
N ASP A 192 -11.59 -17.81 4.43
CA ASP A 192 -11.25 -19.06 3.74
C ASP A 192 -10.02 -18.82 2.86
N ARG A 193 -9.42 -19.90 2.36
CA ARG A 193 -8.30 -19.81 1.43
C ARG A 193 -8.71 -19.12 0.13
N TYR A 194 -7.95 -18.11 -0.26
CA TYR A 194 -8.24 -17.35 -1.48
C TYR A 194 -8.07 -18.19 -2.74
N ARG A 195 -6.96 -18.94 -2.87
CA ARG A 195 -6.70 -19.73 -4.08
C ARG A 195 -7.51 -21.02 -4.13
N ASN A 196 -7.65 -21.72 -3.01
CA ASN A 196 -8.34 -23.00 -2.93
C ASN A 196 -9.42 -23.02 -1.82
N PRO A 197 -10.59 -22.41 -2.07
CA PRO A 197 -11.69 -22.33 -1.11
C PRO A 197 -12.21 -23.71 -0.68
N GLY A 198 -12.88 -23.76 0.47
CA GLY A 198 -13.48 -24.96 1.05
C GLY A 198 -12.95 -25.32 2.44
N ASP A 199 -12.16 -24.44 3.06
CA ASP A 199 -11.66 -24.57 4.44
C ASP A 199 -12.03 -23.30 5.22
N GLU A 200 -13.34 -23.05 5.38
CA GLU A 200 -13.86 -21.90 6.09
C GLU A 200 -13.48 -21.96 7.58
N ARG A 201 -12.96 -20.84 8.07
CA ARG A 201 -12.50 -20.65 9.45
C ARG A 201 -13.16 -19.42 10.05
N GLU A 202 -13.24 -19.41 11.36
CA GLU A 202 -13.84 -18.33 12.15
C GLU A 202 -12.93 -17.98 13.32
N ASP A 203 -12.65 -16.69 13.48
CA ASP A 203 -11.89 -16.13 14.60
C ASP A 203 -12.68 -14.98 15.25
N ILE A 204 -12.42 -14.76 16.56
CA ILE A 204 -13.04 -13.68 17.34
C ILE A 204 -11.97 -12.65 17.73
N PHE A 205 -12.28 -11.38 17.48
CA PHE A 205 -11.46 -10.22 17.77
C PHE A 205 -12.14 -9.27 18.75
#